data_AF-A0A7J8Y7K9-F1
#
_entry.id   AF-A0A7J8Y7K9-F1
#
_cell.length_a   1.000
_cell.length_b   1.000
_cell.length_c   1.000
_cell.angle_alpha   90.00
_cell.angle_beta   90.00
_cell.angle_gamma   90.00
#
_symmetry.space_group_name_H-M   'P 1'
#
loop_
_entity.id
_entity.type
_entity.pdbx_description
1 polymer ?
#
loop_
_entity_poly.entity_id
_entity_poly.type
_entity_poly.pdbx_seq_one_letter_code
_entity_poly.pdbx_strand_id
1 'polypeptide(L)' 'MQDNDIISCLLNACFLENGGVIDGKDCVKMHDVIRDMALWITREFEAIENKFFVCEDPN' A
#
# COMPACT_ATOMS: atom_id res chain seq x y z
N MET A 1 4.52 24.85 8.77
CA MET A 1 3.98 23.64 8.11
C MET A 1 5.14 22.68 8.01
N GLN A 2 5.17 21.62 8.82
CA GLN A 2 6.15 20.56 8.62
C GLN A 2 5.69 19.81 7.36
N ASP A 3 6.58 19.58 6.41
CA ASP A 3 6.36 18.62 5.34
C ASP A 3 6.18 17.27 6.03
N ASN A 4 4.92 16.93 6.30
CA ASN A 4 4.59 15.67 6.95
C ASN A 4 4.83 14.57 5.93
N ASP A 5 6.02 13.98 5.99
CA ASP A 5 6.33 12.76 5.26
C ASP A 5 5.18 11.75 5.47
N ILE A 6 4.79 11.09 4.39
CA ILE A 6 3.69 10.12 4.36
C ILE A 6 3.92 9.05 5.43
N ILE A 7 5.17 8.66 5.68
CA ILE A 7 5.51 7.70 6.74
C ILE A 7 5.10 8.23 8.12
N SER A 8 5.35 9.51 8.41
CA SER A 8 4.97 10.13 9.68
C SER A 8 3.44 10.25 9.82
N CYS A 9 2.74 10.55 8.73
CA CYS A 9 1.28 10.53 8.71
C CYS A 9 0.72 9.13 9.04
N LEU A 10 1.29 8.09 8.42
CA LEU A 10 0.84 6.70 8.61
C LEU A 10 1.17 6.17 10.01
N LEU A 11 2.30 6.55 10.60
CA LEU A 11 2.62 6.28 12.01
C LEU A 11 1.61 6.95 12.94
N ASN A 12 1.29 8.23 12.71
CA ASN A 12 0.31 8.96 13.52
C ASN A 12 -1.12 8.41 13.40
N ALA A 13 -1.46 7.83 12.24
CA ALA A 13 -2.75 7.18 12.00
C ALA A 13 -2.79 5.71 12.47
N CYS A 14 -1.74 5.20 13.10
CA CYS A 14 -1.59 3.82 13.57
C CYS A 14 -1.65 2.76 12.45
N PHE A 15 -1.32 3.13 11.21
CA PHE A 15 -1.19 2.18 10.10
C PHE A 15 0.20 1.56 10.01
N LEU A 16 1.20 2.24 10.57
CA LEU A 16 2.56 1.75 10.73
C LEU A 16 2.93 1.76 12.21
N GLU A 17 3.84 0.88 12.58
CA GLU A 17 4.50 0.85 13.89
C GLU A 17 6.02 0.98 13.74
N ASN A 18 6.69 1.49 14.77
CA ASN A 18 8.15 1.58 14.76
C ASN A 18 8.77 0.18 14.82
N GLY A 19 9.52 -0.18 13.78
CA GLY A 19 10.19 -1.47 13.64
C GLY A 19 11.56 -1.56 14.32
N GLY A 20 12.05 -0.44 14.86
CA GLY A 20 13.40 -0.30 15.38
C GLY A 20 14.44 -0.04 14.29
N VAL A 21 15.72 -0.07 14.69
CA VAL A 21 16.85 0.12 13.77
C VAL A 21 17.35 -1.23 13.28
N ILE A 22 17.36 -1.44 11.97
CA ILE A 22 17.90 -2.63 11.30
C ILE A 22 19.01 -2.17 10.37
N ASP A 23 20.21 -2.75 10.50
CA ASP A 23 21.40 -2.40 9.71
C ASP A 23 21.72 -0.88 9.70
N GLY A 24 21.49 -0.23 10.84
CA GLY A 24 21.73 1.21 11.02
C GLY A 24 20.66 2.12 10.40
N LYS A 25 19.52 1.58 9.97
CA LYS A 25 18.40 2.35 9.39
C LYS A 25 17.13 2.22 10.22
N ASP A 26 16.45 3.33 10.44
CA ASP A 26 15.11 3.34 11.05
C ASP A 26 14.12 2.61 10.13
N CYS A 27 13.46 1.59 10.68
CA CYS A 27 12.50 0.78 9.96
C CYS A 27 11.11 0.94 10.58
N VAL A 28 10.09 0.74 9.75
CA VAL A 28 8.69 0.71 10.14
C VAL A 28 8.09 -0.63 9.74
N LYS A 29 7.03 -1.06 10.42
CA LYS A 29 6.31 -2.30 10.12
C LYS A 29 4.84 -2.00 9.89
N MET A 30 4.20 -2.81 9.06
CA MET A 30 2.75 -2.86 8.92
C MET A 30 2.20 -4.02 9.73
N HIS A 31 1.05 -3.83 10.37
CA HIS A 31 0.30 -4.94 10.92
C HIS A 31 -0.25 -5.82 9.79
N ASP A 32 -0.31 -7.14 10.01
CA ASP A 32 -0.76 -8.10 9.00
C ASP A 32 -2.15 -7.75 8.43
N VAL A 33 -3.07 -7.31 9.30
CA VAL A 33 -4.41 -6.88 8.88
C VAL A 33 -4.39 -5.67 7.93
N ILE A 34 -3.49 -4.70 8.16
CA ILE A 34 -3.34 -3.52 7.31
C ILE A 34 -2.73 -3.93 5.96
N ARG A 35 -1.75 -4.84 5.98
CA ARG A 35 -1.15 -5.39 4.76
C ARG A 35 -2.19 -6.12 3.91
N ASP A 36 -3.03 -6.94 4.53
CA ASP A 36 -4.06 -7.69 3.81
C ASP A 36 -5.13 -6.77 3.23
N MET A 37 -5.53 -5.71 3.95
CA MET A 37 -6.43 -4.68 3.43
C MET A 37 -5.81 -3.90 2.27
N ALA A 38 -4.52 -3.54 2.35
CA ALA A 38 -3.83 -2.88 1.25
C ALA A 38 -3.79 -3.78 0.00
N LEU A 39 -3.46 -5.07 0.17
CA LEU A 39 -3.47 -6.05 -0.91
C LEU A 39 -4.87 -6.24 -1.53
N TRP A 40 -5.92 -6.26 -0.71
CA TRP A 40 -7.30 -6.33 -1.18
C TRP A 40 -7.63 -5.14 -2.08
N ILE A 41 -7.36 -3.93 -1.59
CA ILE A 41 -7.63 -2.69 -2.33
C ILE A 41 -6.84 -2.68 -3.64
N THR A 42 -5.53 -2.95 -3.63
CA THR A 42 -4.72 -2.93 -4.86
C THR A 42 -5.19 -3.95 -5.89
N ARG A 43 -5.65 -5.13 -5.45
CA ARG A 43 -6.20 -6.16 -6.35
C ARG A 43 -7.54 -5.74 -6.96
N GLU A 44 -8.39 -5.04 -6.22
CA GLU A 44 -9.64 -4.48 -6.77
C GLU A 44 -9.35 -3.43 -7.84
N PHE A 45 -8.32 -2.61 -7.66
CA PHE A 45 -7.89 -1.65 -8.69
C PHE A 45 -7.33 -2.35 -9.94
N GLU A 46 -6.48 -3.37 -9.80
CA GLU A 46 -6.01 -4.18 -10.95
C GLU A 46 -7.18 -4.85 -11.70
N ALA A 47 -8.22 -5.30 -10.97
CA ALA A 47 -9.41 -5.90 -11.57
C ALA A 47 -10.30 -4.87 -12.30
N ILE A 48 -10.26 -3.61 -11.91
CA ILE A 48 -10.96 -2.50 -12.60
C ILE A 48 -10.18 -2.06 -13.84
N GLU A 49 -8.84 -2.02 -13.77
CA GLU A 49 -7.96 -1.65 -14.90
C GLU A 49 -7.90 -2.74 -15.99
N ASN A 50 -8.13 -4.01 -15.67
CA ASN A 50 -8.18 -5.11 -16.64
C ASN A 50 -9.50 -5.25 -17.43
N LYS A 51 -10.46 -4.33 -17.27
CA LYS A 51 -11.76 -4.37 -18.00
C LYS A 51 -11.74 -3.76 -19.41
N PHE A 52 -10.57 -3.42 -19.97
CA PHE A 52 -10.48 -2.72 -21.26
C PHE A 52 -10.10 -3.58 -22.48
N PHE A 53 -10.00 -4.91 -22.35
CA PHE A 53 -9.73 -5.75 -23.52
C PHE A 53 -11.03 -6.10 -24.26
N VAL A 54 -11.35 -5.32 -25.30
CA VAL A 54 -12.28 -5.71 -26.37
C VAL A 54 -11.49 -6.65 -27.30
N CYS A 55 -11.90 -7.92 -27.37
CA CYS A 55 -11.43 -8.81 -28.43
C CYS A 55 -12.17 -8.45 -29.72
N GLU A 56 -11.44 -8.19 -30.81
CA GLU A 56 -12.05 -8.16 -32.14
C GLU A 56 -12.47 -9.58 -32.52
N ASP A 57 -13.73 -9.74 -32.93
CA ASP A 57 -14.25 -11.00 -33.45
C ASP A 57 -13.50 -11.36 -34.75
N PRO A 58 -13.04 -12.61 -34.92
CA PRO A 58 -12.43 -13.02 -36.17
C PRO A 58 -13.53 -13.13 -37.25
N ASN A 59 -13.32 -12.36 -38.33
CA ASN A 59 -14.05 -12.32 -39.61
C ASN A 59 -15.07 -13.44 -39.89
#